data_AF-A0A7S2K331-F1
#
_entry.id   AF-A0A7S2K331-F1
#
_cell.length_a   1.000
_cell.length_b   1.000
_cell.length_c   1.000
_cell.angle_alpha   90.00
_cell.angle_beta   90.00
_cell.angle_gamma   90.00
#
_symmetry.space_group_name_H-M   'P 1'
#
loop_
_entity.id
_entity.type
_entity.pdbx_description
1 polymer ?
#
loop_
_entity_poly.entity_id
_entity_poly.type
_entity_poly.pdbx_seq_one_letter_code
_entity_poly.pdbx_strand_id
1 'polypeptide(L)'
;CYDADSRSFQTVGKVKYDKKLMKELLQELCDYMRPNMDPSYDVTDEQTAICDVWFDPVQVWEVKADLHDLAKSKKYSAAALKNGSVGIGFSKSVKFVRSRCDRDVDEATSSDKILEAFKKQ
;
A
#
# COMPACT_ATOMS: atom_id res chain seq x y z
N CYS A 1 1.38 3.22 -1.01
CA CYS A 1 2.41 4.18 -1.45
C CYS A 1 1.78 5.57 -1.45
N TYR A 2 2.58 6.63 -1.43
CA TYR A 2 2.06 8.00 -1.37
C TYR A 2 2.30 8.73 -2.68
N ASP A 3 1.28 9.39 -3.22
CA ASP A 3 1.42 10.24 -4.39
C ASP A 3 1.29 11.70 -3.96
N ALA A 4 2.40 12.43 -4.00
CA ALA A 4 2.44 13.83 -3.56
C ALA A 4 1.63 14.76 -4.47
N ASP A 5 1.46 14.41 -5.74
CA ASP A 5 0.72 15.20 -6.73
C ASP A 5 -0.79 15.19 -6.44
N SER A 6 -1.36 14.00 -6.19
CA SER A 6 -2.78 13.83 -5.83
C SER A 6 -3.04 13.88 -4.32
N ARG A 7 -1.99 13.91 -3.49
CA ARG A 7 -2.05 13.80 -2.02
C ARG A 7 -2.87 12.59 -1.56
N SER A 8 -2.67 11.46 -2.25
CA SER A 8 -3.44 10.24 -2.02
C SER A 8 -2.55 9.04 -1.71
N PHE A 9 -3.09 8.11 -0.92
CA PHE A 9 -2.46 6.84 -0.58
C PHE A 9 -2.94 5.76 -1.53
N GLN A 10 -2.09 5.41 -2.49
CA GLN A 10 -2.39 4.43 -3.53
C GLN A 10 -2.01 3.01 -3.11
N THR A 11 -2.89 2.07 -3.41
CA THR A 11 -2.67 0.63 -3.14
C THR A 11 -1.64 0.05 -4.09
N VAL A 12 -0.73 -0.78 -3.56
CA VAL A 12 0.38 -1.38 -4.33
C VAL A 12 0.53 -2.89 -4.12
N GLY A 13 0.01 -3.44 -3.03
CA GLY A 13 0.19 -4.83 -2.68
C GLY A 13 -0.49 -5.18 -1.37
N LYS A 14 -0.58 -6.50 -1.09
CA LYS A 14 -1.03 -7.01 0.21
C LYS A 14 0.13 -7.57 1.00
N VAL A 15 0.20 -7.24 2.28
CA VAL A 15 1.23 -7.75 3.19
C VAL A 15 0.86 -9.16 3.67
N LYS A 16 1.82 -10.08 3.65
CA LYS A 16 1.68 -11.39 4.27
C LYS A 16 1.96 -11.27 5.76
N TYR A 17 1.01 -11.69 6.58
CA TYR A 17 1.12 -11.73 8.04
C TYR A 17 0.97 -13.17 8.56
N ASP A 18 1.54 -13.43 9.72
CA ASP A 18 1.24 -14.62 10.53
C ASP A 18 0.34 -14.24 11.71
N LYS A 19 -0.13 -15.24 12.47
CA LYS A 19 -1.09 -15.02 13.56
C LYS A 19 -0.51 -14.14 14.69
N LYS A 20 0.81 -14.23 14.91
CA LYS A 20 1.49 -13.47 15.96
C LYS A 20 1.60 -12.00 15.56
N LEU A 21 2.15 -11.73 14.38
CA LEU A 21 2.28 -10.38 13.84
C LEU A 21 0.91 -9.70 13.69
N MET A 22 -0.10 -10.43 13.24
CA MET A 22 -1.47 -9.90 13.13
C MET A 22 -1.98 -9.39 14.49
N LYS A 23 -1.75 -10.14 15.57
CA LYS A 23 -2.20 -9.74 16.91
C LYS A 23 -1.47 -8.50 17.41
N GLU A 24 -0.15 -8.43 17.18
CA GLU A 24 0.69 -7.28 17.56
C GLU A 24 0.26 -6.03 16.80
N LEU A 25 0.14 -6.10 15.47
CA LEU A 25 -0.29 -4.98 14.64
C LEU A 25 -1.73 -4.54 14.94
N LEU A 26 -2.64 -5.49 15.18
CA LEU A 26 -4.02 -5.15 15.52
C LEU A 26 -4.10 -4.44 16.88
N GLN A 27 -3.25 -4.81 17.85
CA GLN A 27 -3.20 -4.12 19.13
C GLN A 27 -2.71 -2.67 18.98
N GLU A 28 -1.76 -2.41 18.08
CA GLU A 28 -1.28 -1.06 17.77
C GLU A 28 -2.30 -0.23 16.98
N LEU A 29 -3.06 -0.87 16.08
CA LEU A 29 -3.95 -0.20 15.13
C LEU A 29 -5.42 -0.17 15.56
N CYS A 30 -5.79 -0.85 16.65
CA CYS A 30 -7.18 -0.95 17.13
C CYS A 30 -7.81 0.43 17.31
N ASP A 31 -7.06 1.37 17.87
CA ASP A 31 -7.53 2.73 18.15
C ASP A 31 -7.73 3.58 16.87
N TYR A 32 -7.15 3.13 15.76
CA TYR A 32 -7.20 3.80 14.44
C TYR A 32 -8.15 3.10 13.47
N MET A 33 -8.91 2.09 13.92
CA MET A 33 -9.88 1.39 13.08
C MET A 33 -11.05 2.30 12.71
N ARG A 34 -11.45 2.22 11.44
CA ARG A 34 -12.60 2.93 10.88
C ARG A 34 -13.55 1.98 10.16
N PRO A 35 -14.87 2.28 10.21
CA PRO A 35 -15.86 1.51 9.47
C PRO A 35 -15.81 1.80 7.96
N ASN A 36 -15.36 3.00 7.56
CA ASN A 36 -15.36 3.46 6.18
C ASN A 36 -13.96 3.91 5.74
N MET A 37 -13.71 3.80 4.44
CA MET A 37 -12.48 4.26 3.79
C MET A 37 -12.31 5.78 3.97
N ASP A 38 -11.09 6.20 4.31
CA ASP A 38 -10.74 7.62 4.30
C ASP A 38 -10.62 8.14 2.85
N PRO A 39 -11.12 9.35 2.51
CA PRO A 39 -11.01 9.91 1.17
C PRO A 39 -9.58 10.05 0.64
N SER A 40 -8.59 10.04 1.53
CA SER A 40 -7.17 10.09 1.17
C SER A 40 -6.69 8.78 0.54
N TYR A 41 -7.39 7.67 0.71
CA TYR A 41 -7.03 6.40 0.06
C TYR A 41 -7.56 6.35 -1.38
N ASP A 42 -6.67 6.00 -2.29
CA ASP A 42 -7.00 5.66 -3.67
C ASP A 42 -6.96 4.13 -3.80
N VAL A 43 -8.13 3.51 -3.84
CA VAL A 43 -8.31 2.07 -3.99
C VAL A 43 -9.22 1.80 -5.19
N THR A 44 -8.86 0.80 -5.99
CA THR A 44 -9.68 0.38 -7.14
C THR A 44 -10.95 -0.33 -6.68
N ASP A 45 -12.05 -0.22 -7.44
CA ASP A 45 -13.33 -0.89 -7.18
C ASP A 45 -13.31 -2.44 -7.33
N GLU A 46 -12.14 -3.02 -7.59
CA GLU A 46 -11.94 -4.46 -7.59
C GLU A 46 -12.24 -5.04 -6.20
N GLN A 47 -13.23 -5.94 -6.12
CA GLN A 47 -13.64 -6.60 -4.87
C GLN A 47 -12.47 -7.23 -4.10
N THR A 48 -11.44 -7.69 -4.82
CA THR A 48 -10.27 -8.30 -4.19
C THR A 48 -9.29 -7.28 -3.60
N ALA A 49 -9.44 -5.99 -3.93
CA ALA A 49 -8.67 -4.86 -3.39
C ALA A 49 -9.37 -4.21 -2.19
N ILE A 50 -10.71 -4.26 -2.14
CA ILE A 50 -11.51 -3.72 -1.04
C ILE A 50 -11.16 -4.44 0.27
N CYS A 51 -11.01 -3.65 1.33
CA CYS A 51 -10.76 -4.12 2.68
C CYS A 51 -12.07 -4.21 3.46
N ASP A 52 -12.17 -5.23 4.33
CA ASP A 52 -13.30 -5.38 5.25
C ASP A 52 -13.29 -4.32 6.37
N VAL A 53 -12.08 -3.91 6.77
CA VAL A 53 -11.83 -2.92 7.82
C VAL A 53 -10.86 -1.89 7.28
N TRP A 54 -11.13 -0.62 7.57
CA TRP A 54 -10.26 0.50 7.22
C TRP A 54 -9.52 1.00 8.45
N PHE A 55 -8.38 1.65 8.22
CA PHE A 55 -7.56 2.26 9.26
C PHE A 55 -7.23 3.69 8.86
N ASP A 56 -7.01 4.56 9.84
CA ASP A 56 -6.42 5.86 9.57
C ASP A 56 -4.97 5.71 9.07
N PRO A 57 -4.52 6.54 8.10
CA PRO A 57 -3.14 6.51 7.62
C PRO A 57 -2.22 7.10 8.69
N VAL A 58 -1.78 6.26 9.64
CA VAL A 58 -0.92 6.67 10.76
C VAL A 58 0.41 5.94 10.84
N GLN A 59 0.55 4.79 10.16
CA GLN A 59 1.72 3.94 10.29
C GLN A 59 2.39 3.67 8.94
N VAL A 60 3.72 3.76 8.92
CA VAL A 60 4.54 3.39 7.76
C VAL A 60 5.26 2.09 8.05
N TRP A 61 5.21 1.15 7.10
CA TRP A 61 5.89 -0.13 7.23
C TRP A 61 7.00 -0.30 6.20
N GLU A 62 8.11 -0.86 6.66
CA GLU A 62 9.13 -1.39 5.77
C GLU A 62 8.72 -2.79 5.34
N VAL A 63 8.61 -2.99 4.03
CA VAL A 63 8.21 -4.26 3.42
C VAL A 63 9.27 -4.72 2.43
N LYS A 64 9.45 -6.03 2.33
CA LYS A 64 10.32 -6.68 1.36
C LYS A 64 9.47 -7.34 0.28
N ALA A 65 9.73 -6.99 -0.97
CA ALA A 65 9.06 -7.53 -2.14
C ALA A 65 10.09 -7.94 -3.19
N ASP A 66 9.73 -8.92 -4.03
CA ASP A 66 10.52 -9.25 -5.21
C ASP A 66 10.15 -8.27 -6.34
N LEU A 67 11.17 -7.65 -6.95
CA LEU A 67 10.94 -6.73 -8.06
C LEU A 67 10.32 -7.47 -9.25
N HIS A 68 10.59 -8.76 -9.45
CA HIS A 68 9.96 -9.56 -10.51
C HIS A 68 8.44 -9.73 -10.33
N ASP A 69 7.92 -9.56 -9.11
CA ASP A 69 6.49 -9.65 -8.84
C ASP A 69 5.75 -8.34 -9.17
N LEU A 70 6.47 -7.24 -9.46
CA LEU A 70 5.89 -5.94 -9.79
C LEU A 70 5.38 -5.96 -11.25
N ALA A 71 4.08 -5.75 -11.42
CA ALA A 71 3.42 -5.80 -12.73
C ALA A 71 2.28 -4.78 -12.84
N LYS A 72 1.81 -4.55 -14.06
CA LYS A 72 0.56 -3.80 -14.29
C LYS A 72 -0.61 -4.60 -13.72
N SER A 73 -1.43 -3.96 -12.89
CA SER A 73 -2.53 -4.59 -12.18
C SER A 73 -3.77 -3.70 -12.23
N LYS A 74 -4.94 -4.30 -12.47
CA LYS A 74 -6.24 -3.62 -12.32
C LYS A 74 -6.69 -3.51 -10.86
N LYS A 75 -6.07 -4.29 -9.97
CA LYS A 75 -6.38 -4.39 -8.55
C LYS A 75 -5.69 -3.30 -7.70
N TYR A 76 -4.64 -2.69 -8.24
CA TYR A 76 -3.82 -1.73 -7.51
C TYR A 76 -3.81 -0.43 -8.30
N SER A 77 -3.87 0.69 -7.59
CA SER A 77 -3.98 2.04 -8.15
C SER A 77 -2.62 2.77 -8.24
N ALA A 78 -1.56 2.22 -7.66
CA ALA A 78 -0.27 2.89 -7.61
C ALA A 78 0.24 3.29 -9.00
N ALA A 79 0.60 4.56 -9.14
CA ALA A 79 1.09 5.16 -10.37
C ALA A 79 0.14 5.01 -11.59
N ALA A 80 -1.16 4.73 -11.40
CA ALA A 80 -2.10 4.55 -12.50
C ALA A 80 -2.18 5.79 -13.41
N LEU A 81 -2.26 6.99 -12.82
CA LEU A 81 -2.26 8.26 -13.57
C LEU A 81 -0.98 8.48 -14.38
N LYS A 82 0.15 7.93 -13.90
CA LYS A 82 1.47 8.09 -14.51
C LYS A 82 1.82 6.98 -15.52
N ASN A 83 1.03 5.91 -15.56
CA ASN A 83 1.28 4.70 -16.37
C ASN A 83 0.16 4.41 -17.40
N GLY A 84 -0.64 5.42 -17.76
CA GLY A 84 -1.69 5.28 -18.78
C GLY A 84 -2.93 4.54 -18.28
N SER A 85 -3.40 4.88 -17.09
CA SER A 85 -4.66 4.40 -16.47
C SER A 85 -4.65 2.97 -15.93
N VAL A 86 -3.53 2.24 -16.04
CA VAL A 86 -3.37 0.94 -15.38
C VAL A 86 -2.34 1.07 -14.26
N GLY A 87 -2.78 0.81 -13.03
CA GLY A 87 -1.90 0.86 -11.87
C GLY A 87 -0.87 -0.25 -11.86
N ILE A 88 0.09 -0.12 -10.94
CA ILE A 88 1.21 -1.03 -10.76
C ILE A 88 1.08 -1.64 -9.38
N GLY A 89 1.35 -2.94 -9.26
CA GLY A 89 1.45 -3.53 -7.94
C GLY A 89 2.05 -4.92 -7.94
N PHE A 90 2.26 -5.43 -6.75
CA PHE A 90 2.86 -6.73 -6.52
C PHE A 90 1.82 -7.84 -6.74
N SER A 91 2.11 -8.73 -7.68
CA SER A 91 1.29 -9.91 -7.97
C SER A 91 1.24 -10.87 -6.78
N LYS A 92 2.32 -10.95 -6.00
CA LYS A 92 2.40 -11.73 -4.77
C LYS A 92 2.37 -10.86 -3.52
N SER A 93 2.02 -11.47 -2.39
CA SER A 93 2.04 -10.79 -1.11
C SER A 93 3.47 -10.41 -0.69
N VAL A 94 3.63 -9.18 -0.23
CA VAL A 94 4.91 -8.64 0.25
C VAL A 94 5.15 -9.04 1.70
N LYS A 95 6.40 -9.16 2.12
CA LYS A 95 6.75 -9.56 3.50
C LYS A 95 6.94 -8.33 4.37
N PHE A 96 6.28 -8.28 5.52
CA PHE A 96 6.55 -7.28 6.54
C PHE A 96 7.97 -7.45 7.09
N VAL A 97 8.69 -6.34 7.27
CA VAL A 97 10.02 -6.32 7.89
C VAL A 97 9.96 -5.65 9.26
N ARG A 98 9.46 -4.41 9.32
CA ARG A 98 9.32 -3.64 10.57
C ARG A 98 8.40 -2.44 10.39
N SER A 99 7.84 -1.96 11.49
CA SER A 99 7.19 -0.64 11.55
C SER A 99 8.25 0.47 11.58
N ARG A 100 8.02 1.55 10.84
CA ARG A 100 8.87 2.73 10.77
C ARG A 100 8.19 3.85 11.54
N CYS A 101 8.55 3.98 12.82
CA CYS A 101 8.12 5.11 13.66
C CYS A 101 8.96 6.38 13.41
N ASP A 102 10.04 6.26 12.62
CA ASP A 102 10.92 7.35 12.22
C ASP A 102 10.46 8.07 10.95
N ARG A 103 9.31 7.70 10.37
CA ARG A 103 8.79 8.27 9.13
C ARG A 103 7.32 8.59 9.24
N ASP A 104 6.95 9.74 8.70
CA ASP A 104 5.56 10.13 8.52
C ASP A 104 4.96 9.46 7.28
N VAL A 105 3.62 9.38 7.26
CA VAL A 105 2.88 8.74 6.16
C VAL A 105 3.10 9.41 4.81
N ASP A 106 3.35 10.72 4.79
CA ASP A 106 3.69 11.48 3.58
C ASP A 106 5.14 11.19 3.09
N GLU A 107 6.01 10.65 3.95
CA GLU A 107 7.38 10.24 3.61
C GLU A 107 7.49 8.77 3.18
N ALA A 108 6.34 8.10 3.03
CA ALA A 108 6.28 6.75 2.49
C ALA A 108 6.86 6.69 1.06
N THR A 109 7.16 5.48 0.58
CA THR A 109 7.63 5.29 -0.79
C THR A 109 6.64 5.91 -1.78
N SER A 110 7.15 6.82 -2.61
CA SER A 110 6.34 7.56 -3.57
C SER A 110 5.92 6.72 -4.77
N SER A 111 4.80 7.08 -5.40
CA SER A 111 4.34 6.41 -6.62
C SER A 111 5.34 6.50 -7.78
N ASP A 112 6.11 7.58 -7.86
CA ASP A 112 7.21 7.72 -8.84
C ASP A 112 8.32 6.69 -8.62
N LYS A 113 8.67 6.39 -7.36
CA LYS A 113 9.67 5.36 -7.05
C LYS A 113 9.16 3.97 -7.43
N ILE A 114 7.87 3.70 -7.25
CA ILE A 114 7.25 2.44 -7.70
C ILE A 114 7.29 2.33 -9.23
N LEU A 115 6.96 3.42 -9.94
CA LEU A 115 7.01 3.46 -11.41
C LEU A 115 8.44 3.30 -11.93
N GLU A 116 9.41 3.94 -11.30
CA GLU A 116 10.83 3.80 -11.65
C GLU A 116 11.31 2.37 -11.44
N ALA A 117 10.97 1.75 -10.30
CA ALA A 117 11.31 0.35 -10.02
C ALA A 117 10.69 -0.60 -11.05
N PHE A 118 9.46 -0.35 -11.48
CA PHE A 118 8.79 -1.12 -12.54
C PHE A 118 9.48 -0.96 -13.90
N LYS A 119 9.91 0.25 -14.26
CA LYS A 119 10.59 0.52 -15.53
C LYS A 119 12.03 -0.03 -15.59
N LYS A 120 12.65 -0.26 -14.44
CA LYS A 120 14.02 -0.80 -14.29
C LYS A 120 14.06 -2.33 -14.19
N GLN A 121 12.90 -2.99 -14.16
CA GLN A 121 12.76 -4.44 -14.23
C GLN A 121 13.15 -4.94 -15.62
#